data_AF-A0A2G4SZH4-F1
#
_entry.id   AF-A0A2G4SZH4-F1
#
_cell.length_a   1.000
_cell.length_b   1.000
_cell.length_c   1.000
_cell.angle_alpha   90.00
_cell.angle_beta   90.00
_cell.angle_gamma   90.00
#
_symmetry.space_group_name_H-M   'P 1'
#
loop_
_entity.id
_entity.type
_entity.pdbx_description
1 polymer ?
#
loop_
_entity_poly.entity_id
_entity_poly.type
_entity_poly.pdbx_seq_one_letter_code
_entity_poly.pdbx_strand_id
1 'polypeptide(L)'
;NFKRYKRAITKCHHDEWTVAEEINKSFIPKLKQYTVDTTQVVNAHYKGAENSRLHGRAATEIYEQLSIIQAGEISAELLDEAIESTKRLAVHSWIQGVQHNEDAKDYAIKALKLPPSLKHLETKESGNKREAFSEDFITMYNEANYQQ
;
A
#
# COMPACT_ATOMS: atom_id res chain seq x y z
N ASN A 1 -19.76 -3.00 -13.55
CA ASN A 1 -18.61 -3.92 -13.75
C ASN A 1 -17.35 -3.30 -13.13
N PHE A 2 -16.88 -3.81 -11.99
CA PHE A 2 -15.75 -3.25 -11.23
C PHE A 2 -14.42 -3.23 -11.98
N LYS A 3 -14.18 -4.17 -12.92
CA LYS A 3 -12.96 -4.16 -13.73
C LYS A 3 -12.87 -2.92 -14.62
N ARG A 4 -14.01 -2.49 -15.18
CA ARG A 4 -14.09 -1.26 -15.97
C ARG A 4 -13.89 -0.02 -15.10
N TYR A 5 -14.49 0.01 -13.91
CA TYR A 5 -14.31 1.10 -12.95
C TYR A 5 -12.84 1.30 -12.59
N LYS A 6 -12.13 0.23 -12.19
CA LYS A 6 -10.69 0.30 -11.87
C LYS A 6 -9.83 0.89 -12.99
N ARG A 7 -10.15 0.57 -14.26
CA ARG A 7 -9.43 1.10 -15.42
C ARG A 7 -9.75 2.55 -15.73
N ALA A 8 -10.91 3.04 -15.27
CA ALA A 8 -11.36 4.41 -15.49
C ALA A 8 -10.85 5.39 -14.44
N ILE A 9 -10.35 4.91 -13.30
CA ILE A 9 -9.73 5.76 -12.28
C ILE A 9 -8.44 6.35 -12.84
N THR A 10 -8.37 7.68 -12.90
CA THR A 10 -7.16 8.40 -13.28
C THR A 10 -6.05 8.11 -12.28
N LYS A 11 -4.84 7.83 -12.78
CA LYS A 11 -3.67 7.67 -11.92
C LYS A 11 -3.36 9.01 -11.26
N CYS A 12 -3.29 9.03 -9.93
CA CYS A 12 -2.73 10.17 -9.22
C CYS A 12 -1.21 10.13 -9.41
N HIS A 13 -0.63 11.13 -10.05
CA HIS A 13 0.81 11.26 -10.28
C HIS A 13 1.45 12.18 -9.22
N HIS A 14 1.21 11.92 -7.93
CA HIS A 14 1.81 12.70 -6.84
C HIS A 14 2.76 11.82 -6.03
N ASP A 15 4.04 12.21 -5.96
CA ASP A 15 5.05 11.69 -5.02
C ASP A 15 5.26 10.15 -4.96
N GLU A 16 6.27 9.72 -4.19
CA GLU A 16 6.59 8.29 -4.00
C GLU A 16 5.47 7.47 -3.33
N TRP A 17 4.63 8.10 -2.50
CA TRP A 17 3.67 7.41 -1.64
C TRP A 17 2.36 7.00 -2.34
N THR A 18 2.12 7.47 -3.57
CA THR A 18 0.96 7.03 -4.39
C THR A 18 1.30 5.91 -5.37
N VAL A 19 2.59 5.58 -5.50
CA VAL A 19 3.07 4.49 -6.36
C VAL A 19 2.97 3.17 -5.60
N ALA A 20 2.33 2.17 -6.22
CA ALA A 20 2.28 0.83 -5.65
C ALA A 20 3.66 0.16 -5.67
N GLU A 21 4.01 -0.58 -4.62
CA GLU A 21 5.25 -1.36 -4.57
C GLU A 21 5.00 -2.83 -4.93
N GLU A 22 6.02 -3.51 -5.45
CA GLU A 22 6.03 -4.96 -5.63
C GLU A 22 7.38 -5.58 -5.28
N ILE A 23 7.37 -6.84 -4.84
CA ILE A 23 8.60 -7.54 -4.52
C ILE A 23 9.44 -7.80 -5.78
N ASN A 24 10.76 -7.62 -5.68
CA ASN A 24 11.69 -7.95 -6.77
C ASN A 24 11.56 -9.43 -7.14
N LYS A 25 11.44 -9.72 -8.43
CA LYS A 25 11.18 -11.09 -8.92
C LYS A 25 12.28 -12.09 -8.55
N SER A 26 13.51 -11.61 -8.39
CA SER A 26 14.68 -12.38 -7.97
C SER A 26 14.50 -13.04 -6.59
N PHE A 27 13.68 -12.46 -5.71
CA PHE A 27 13.44 -12.98 -4.36
C PHE A 27 12.32 -14.02 -4.28
N ILE A 28 11.46 -14.12 -5.30
CA ILE A 28 10.31 -15.05 -5.31
C ILE A 28 10.70 -16.51 -4.97
N PRO A 29 11.77 -17.09 -5.54
CA PRO A 29 12.16 -18.46 -5.20
C PRO A 29 12.51 -18.65 -3.72
N LYS A 30 13.19 -17.68 -3.09
CA LYS A 30 13.54 -17.71 -1.67
C LYS A 30 12.30 -17.53 -0.79
N LEU A 31 11.42 -16.60 -1.14
CA LEU A 31 10.15 -16.39 -0.41
C LEU A 31 9.27 -17.64 -0.40
N LYS A 32 9.24 -18.41 -1.50
CA LYS A 32 8.50 -19.69 -1.57
C LYS A 32 9.02 -20.77 -0.61
N GLN A 33 10.27 -20.67 -0.18
CA GLN A 33 10.90 -21.63 0.74
C GLN A 33 10.72 -21.23 2.21
N TYR A 34 10.26 -20.02 2.49
CA TYR A 34 10.13 -19.52 3.85
C TYR A 34 8.79 -19.91 4.47
N THR A 35 8.85 -20.60 5.61
CA THR A 35 7.67 -20.86 6.44
C THR A 35 7.39 -19.66 7.33
N VAL A 36 6.24 -19.02 7.13
CA VAL A 36 5.79 -17.88 7.92
C VAL A 36 4.88 -18.33 9.07
N ASP A 37 4.87 -17.58 10.18
CA ASP A 37 3.83 -17.73 11.20
C ASP A 37 2.46 -17.36 10.62
N THR A 38 1.62 -18.37 10.44
CA THR A 38 0.25 -18.22 9.91
C THR A 38 -0.58 -17.25 10.75
N THR A 39 -0.35 -17.15 12.06
CA THR A 39 -1.07 -16.20 12.93
C THR A 39 -0.79 -14.76 12.52
N GLN A 40 0.47 -14.45 12.20
CA GLN A 40 0.89 -13.13 11.73
C GLN A 40 0.18 -12.77 10.41
N VAL A 41 0.11 -13.72 9.47
CA VAL A 41 -0.53 -13.52 8.16
C VAL A 41 -2.04 -13.34 8.29
N VAL A 42 -2.69 -14.17 9.10
CA VAL A 42 -4.13 -14.08 9.37
C VAL A 42 -4.50 -12.73 9.97
N ASN A 43 -3.74 -12.27 10.97
CA ASN A 43 -3.97 -10.97 11.61
C ASN A 43 -3.76 -9.80 10.64
N ALA A 44 -2.74 -9.86 9.78
CA ALA A 44 -2.52 -8.86 8.74
C ALA A 44 -3.71 -8.77 7.75
N HIS A 45 -4.28 -9.92 7.35
CA HIS A 45 -5.49 -9.95 6.51
C HIS A 45 -6.71 -9.36 7.22
N TYR A 46 -6.94 -9.68 8.49
CA TYR A 46 -8.05 -9.10 9.24
C TYR A 46 -7.92 -7.59 9.39
N LYS A 47 -6.72 -7.08 9.69
CA LYS A 47 -6.42 -5.64 9.74
C LYS A 47 -6.70 -4.97 8.39
N GLY A 48 -6.24 -5.54 7.28
CA GLY A 48 -6.52 -5.02 5.94
C GLY A 48 -8.02 -5.02 5.60
N ALA A 49 -8.75 -6.07 5.99
CA ALA A 49 -10.20 -6.15 5.81
C ALA A 49 -10.96 -5.12 6.67
N GLU A 50 -10.52 -4.88 7.91
CA GLU A 50 -11.05 -3.84 8.78
C GLU A 50 -10.87 -2.45 8.17
N ASN A 51 -9.65 -2.13 7.70
CA ASN A 51 -9.36 -0.88 7.01
C ASN A 51 -10.24 -0.71 5.75
N SER A 52 -10.42 -1.77 4.96
CA SER A 52 -11.27 -1.74 3.77
C SER A 52 -12.74 -1.45 4.13
N ARG A 53 -13.25 -2.01 5.22
CA ARG A 53 -14.60 -1.71 5.70
C ARG A 53 -14.71 -0.28 6.22
N LEU A 54 -13.69 0.23 6.89
CA LEU A 54 -13.62 1.62 7.33
C LEU A 54 -13.67 2.58 6.13
N HIS A 55 -12.86 2.34 5.09
CA HIS A 55 -12.88 3.13 3.86
C HIS A 55 -14.25 3.07 3.18
N GLY A 56 -14.87 1.89 3.15
CA GLY A 56 -16.22 1.70 2.62
C GLY A 56 -17.27 2.52 3.36
N ARG A 57 -17.27 2.50 4.70
CA ARG A 57 -18.21 3.29 5.52
C ARG A 57 -18.04 4.78 5.28
N ALA A 58 -16.81 5.28 5.33
CA ALA A 58 -16.52 6.69 5.08
C ALA A 58 -16.94 7.13 3.67
N ALA A 59 -16.70 6.29 2.65
CA ALA A 59 -17.14 6.57 1.29
C ALA A 59 -18.67 6.60 1.15
N THR A 60 -19.38 5.72 1.86
CA THR A 60 -20.85 5.71 1.90
C THR A 60 -21.39 7.00 2.53
N GLU A 61 -20.82 7.42 3.65
CA GLU A 61 -21.21 8.67 4.34
C GLU A 61 -21.04 9.89 3.43
N ILE A 62 -19.89 10.02 2.76
CA ILE A 62 -19.64 11.08 1.77
C ILE A 62 -20.66 11.02 0.63
N TYR A 63 -20.96 9.81 0.12
CA TYR A 63 -21.94 9.64 -0.95
C TYR A 63 -23.34 10.10 -0.53
N GLU A 64 -23.75 9.80 0.71
CA GLU A 64 -25.04 10.23 1.27
C GLU A 64 -25.08 11.75 1.41
N GLN A 65 -24.03 12.37 1.96
CA GLN A 65 -23.91 13.84 2.05
C GLN A 65 -24.02 14.50 0.67
N LEU A 66 -23.28 14.00 -0.32
CA LEU A 66 -23.32 14.53 -1.69
C LEU A 66 -24.70 14.32 -2.36
N SER A 67 -25.39 13.23 -2.05
CA SER A 67 -26.73 12.94 -2.58
C SER A 67 -27.77 13.93 -2.03
N ILE A 68 -27.67 14.28 -0.75
CA ILE A 68 -28.52 15.30 -0.11
C ILE A 68 -28.31 16.66 -0.77
N ILE A 69 -27.04 17.08 -0.93
CA ILE A 69 -26.69 18.33 -1.60
C ILE A 69 -27.25 18.36 -3.04
N GLN A 70 -27.10 17.25 -3.78
CA GLN A 70 -27.60 17.13 -5.15
C GLN A 70 -29.13 17.25 -5.24
N ALA A 71 -29.87 16.82 -4.21
CA ALA A 71 -31.33 16.90 -4.17
C ALA A 71 -31.87 18.33 -3.97
N GLY A 72 -31.00 19.33 -3.82
CA GLY A 72 -31.37 20.75 -3.70
C GLY A 72 -31.33 21.28 -2.27
N GLU A 73 -30.92 20.47 -1.30
CA GLU A 73 -30.61 20.92 0.06
C GLU A 73 -29.19 21.51 0.08
N ILE A 74 -29.03 22.71 -0.52
CA ILE A 74 -27.74 23.40 -0.58
C ILE A 74 -27.38 23.92 0.82
N SER A 75 -26.68 23.11 1.61
CA SER A 75 -25.93 23.54 2.79
C SER A 75 -24.46 23.60 2.44
N ALA A 76 -23.89 24.81 2.50
CA ALA A 76 -22.45 25.01 2.30
C ALA A 76 -21.65 24.23 3.35
N GLU A 77 -22.19 24.12 4.57
CA GLU A 77 -21.61 23.37 5.68
C GLU A 77 -21.52 21.88 5.37
N LEU A 78 -22.59 21.29 4.81
CA LEU A 78 -22.61 19.87 4.42
C LEU A 78 -21.62 19.58 3.28
N LEU A 79 -21.46 20.52 2.35
CA LEU A 79 -20.48 20.42 1.27
C LEU A 79 -19.05 20.49 1.82
N ASP A 80 -18.77 21.42 2.72
CA ASP A 80 -17.47 21.55 3.38
C ASP A 80 -17.12 20.29 4.19
N GLU A 81 -18.11 19.71 4.88
CA GLU A 81 -17.96 18.44 5.59
C GLU A 81 -17.62 17.28 4.64
N ALA A 82 -18.35 17.15 3.52
CA ALA A 82 -18.08 16.12 2.52
C ALA A 82 -16.67 16.27 1.91
N ILE A 83 -16.21 17.50 1.66
CA ILE A 83 -14.87 17.78 1.14
C ILE A 83 -13.80 17.36 2.15
N GLU A 84 -13.92 17.78 3.42
CA GLU A 84 -12.94 17.45 4.45
C GLU A 84 -12.92 15.94 4.75
N SER A 85 -14.08 15.29 4.80
CA SER A 85 -14.20 13.83 4.94
C SER A 85 -13.56 13.09 3.77
N THR A 86 -13.77 13.56 2.54
CA THR A 86 -13.11 13.01 1.34
C THR A 86 -11.60 13.13 1.42
N LYS A 87 -11.09 14.30 1.82
CA LYS A 87 -9.65 14.53 2.01
C LYS A 87 -9.06 13.59 3.05
N ARG A 88 -9.69 13.46 4.22
CA ARG A 88 -9.25 12.55 5.28
C ARG A 88 -9.25 11.09 4.83
N LEU A 89 -10.31 10.67 4.16
CA LEU A 89 -10.41 9.32 3.60
C LEU A 89 -9.29 9.06 2.58
N ALA A 90 -9.02 10.00 1.68
CA ALA A 90 -7.95 9.88 0.70
C ALA A 90 -6.57 9.72 1.39
N VAL A 91 -6.21 10.64 2.30
CA VAL A 91 -4.94 10.60 3.04
C VAL A 91 -4.81 9.29 3.81
N HIS A 92 -5.85 8.89 4.56
CA HIS A 92 -5.84 7.64 5.30
C HIS A 92 -5.65 6.43 4.38
N SER A 93 -6.33 6.40 3.23
CA SER A 93 -6.20 5.29 2.26
C SER A 93 -4.78 5.15 1.72
N TRP A 94 -4.11 6.26 1.41
CA TRP A 94 -2.72 6.26 0.96
C TRP A 94 -1.76 5.78 2.05
N ILE A 95 -1.91 6.28 3.29
CA ILE A 95 -1.08 5.86 4.42
C ILE A 95 -1.23 4.35 4.66
N GLN A 96 -2.44 3.80 4.58
CA GLN A 96 -2.65 2.36 4.70
C GLN A 96 -1.97 1.57 3.57
N GLY A 97 -1.95 2.11 2.35
CA GLY A 97 -1.19 1.53 1.24
C GLY A 97 0.32 1.45 1.53
N VAL A 98 0.90 2.54 2.06
CA VAL A 98 2.30 2.57 2.49
C VAL A 98 2.55 1.56 3.61
N GLN A 99 1.68 1.50 4.63
CA GLN A 99 1.82 0.54 5.72
C GLN A 99 1.80 -0.91 5.22
N HIS A 100 0.94 -1.23 4.24
CA HIS A 100 0.92 -2.56 3.64
C HIS A 100 2.22 -2.89 2.89
N ASN A 101 2.86 -1.92 2.25
CA ASN A 101 4.16 -2.11 1.61
C ASN A 101 5.26 -2.39 2.65
N GLU A 102 5.27 -1.65 3.77
CA GLU A 102 6.22 -1.87 4.87
C GLU A 102 6.02 -3.23 5.54
N ASP A 103 4.76 -3.62 5.83
CA ASP A 103 4.44 -4.95 6.36
C ASP A 103 4.95 -6.06 5.39
N ALA A 104 4.80 -5.87 4.08
CA ALA A 104 5.29 -6.81 3.06
C ALA A 104 6.82 -6.89 3.02
N LYS A 105 7.52 -5.75 3.15
CA LYS A 105 8.98 -5.72 3.27
C LYS A 105 9.45 -6.45 4.51
N ASP A 106 8.82 -6.24 5.66
CA ASP A 106 9.19 -6.94 6.90
C ASP A 106 9.11 -8.47 6.74
N TYR A 107 8.09 -8.98 6.05
CA TYR A 107 8.02 -10.40 5.70
C TYR A 107 9.18 -10.83 4.78
N ALA A 108 9.48 -10.03 3.75
CA ALA A 108 10.57 -10.33 2.84
C ALA A 108 11.93 -10.31 3.54
N ILE A 109 12.20 -9.33 4.39
CA ILE A 109 13.44 -9.19 5.18
C ILE A 109 13.66 -10.42 6.06
N LYS A 110 12.62 -10.84 6.80
CA LYS A 110 12.65 -12.05 7.64
C LYS A 110 12.92 -13.30 6.82
N ALA A 111 12.27 -13.42 5.67
CA ALA A 111 12.42 -14.58 4.78
C ALA A 111 13.80 -14.66 4.13
N LEU A 112 14.36 -13.51 3.73
CA LEU A 112 15.65 -13.39 3.07
C LEU A 112 16.83 -13.48 4.05
N LYS A 113 16.57 -13.46 5.37
CA LYS A 113 17.58 -13.43 6.45
C LYS A 113 18.63 -12.35 6.21
N LEU A 114 18.17 -11.13 5.91
CA LEU A 114 19.07 -10.07 5.47
C LEU A 114 20.17 -9.79 6.50
N PRO A 115 21.45 -9.70 6.06
CA PRO A 115 22.53 -9.22 6.89
C PRO A 115 22.19 -7.83 7.46
N PRO A 116 22.43 -7.57 8.76
CA PRO A 116 22.20 -6.25 9.36
C PRO A 116 22.91 -5.10 8.65
N SER A 117 24.02 -5.39 7.96
CA SER A 117 24.80 -4.43 7.17
C SER A 117 24.04 -3.86 5.96
N LEU A 118 23.01 -4.52 5.45
CA LEU A 118 22.31 -4.09 4.21
C LEU A 118 21.08 -3.22 4.47
N LYS A 119 20.67 -3.06 5.73
CA LYS A 119 19.43 -2.34 6.11
C LYS A 119 19.42 -0.86 5.70
N HIS A 120 20.58 -0.24 5.55
CA HIS A 120 20.71 1.19 5.25
C HIS A 120 20.62 1.53 3.75
N LEU A 121 20.56 0.52 2.88
CA LEU A 121 20.63 0.68 1.42
C LEU A 121 19.27 0.51 0.73
N GLU A 122 18.21 0.36 1.51
CA GLU A 122 16.83 0.30 1.04
C GLU A 122 16.44 1.64 0.39
N THR A 123 16.80 1.81 -0.89
CA THR A 123 16.54 3.03 -1.65
C THR A 123 15.40 2.78 -2.63
N LYS A 124 14.65 3.85 -2.91
CA LYS A 124 13.37 3.78 -3.60
C LYS A 124 13.54 4.07 -5.10
N GLU A 125 13.46 3.08 -5.99
CA GLU A 125 13.50 3.32 -7.46
C GLU A 125 12.11 3.42 -8.13
N SER A 126 11.92 4.35 -9.07
CA SER A 126 10.59 4.68 -9.60
C SER A 126 10.16 3.89 -10.86
N GLY A 127 8.92 3.39 -10.87
CA GLY A 127 8.24 2.72 -12.00
C GLY A 127 6.72 2.73 -11.86
N ASN A 128 5.96 2.15 -12.82
CA ASN A 128 4.48 2.03 -12.75
C ASN A 128 4.01 1.25 -11.51
N LYS A 129 4.85 0.32 -11.08
CA LYS A 129 5.02 -0.11 -9.70
C LYS A 129 6.50 0.01 -9.42
N ARG A 130 6.82 0.28 -8.17
CA ARG A 130 8.19 0.38 -7.71
C ARG A 130 8.62 -0.95 -7.11
N GLU A 131 9.82 -1.42 -7.44
CA GLU A 131 10.35 -2.60 -6.75
C GLU A 131 10.63 -2.26 -5.27
N ALA A 132 10.37 -3.24 -4.39
CA ALA A 132 10.48 -3.07 -2.95
C ALA A 132 11.91 -2.75 -2.49
N PHE A 133 12.91 -3.34 -3.18
CA PHE A 133 14.34 -3.12 -2.94
C PHE A 133 15.02 -2.54 -4.20
N SER A 134 16.04 -1.70 -4.04
CA SER A 134 16.83 -1.12 -5.15
C SER A 134 17.76 -2.13 -5.81
N GLU A 135 18.24 -1.81 -7.02
CA GLU A 135 19.26 -2.63 -7.71
C GLU A 135 20.58 -2.71 -6.91
N ASP A 136 20.99 -1.60 -6.29
CA ASP A 136 22.16 -1.53 -5.41
C ASP A 136 22.05 -2.50 -4.23
N PHE A 137 20.86 -2.54 -3.61
CA PHE A 137 20.59 -3.46 -2.51
C PHE A 137 20.68 -4.92 -2.96
N ILE A 138 20.11 -5.26 -4.12
CA ILE A 138 20.15 -6.63 -4.66
C ILE A 138 21.60 -7.05 -4.93
N THR A 139 22.40 -6.14 -5.50
CA THR A 139 23.81 -6.40 -5.83
C THR A 139 24.58 -6.75 -4.57
N MET A 140 24.49 -5.91 -3.53
CA MET A 140 25.17 -6.17 -2.26
C MET A 140 24.63 -7.39 -1.51
N TYR A 141 23.32 -7.67 -1.59
CA TYR A 141 22.76 -8.91 -1.06
C TYR A 141 23.35 -10.15 -1.73
N ASN A 142 23.50 -10.14 -3.05
CA ASN A 142 24.10 -11.25 -3.76
C ASN A 142 25.57 -11.42 -3.36
N GLU A 143 26.36 -10.35 -3.35
CA GLU A 143 27.76 -10.38 -2.91
C GLU A 143 27.92 -10.97 -1.50
N ALA A 144 27.09 -10.54 -0.55
CA ALA A 144 27.12 -11.05 0.82
C ALA A 144 26.78 -12.55 0.92
N ASN A 145 25.92 -13.06 0.04
CA ASN A 145 25.57 -14.50 0.00
C ASN A 145 26.55 -15.35 -0.81
N TYR A 146 27.26 -14.78 -1.79
CA TYR A 146 28.29 -15.50 -2.56
C TYR A 146 29.60 -15.67 -1.77
N GLN A 147 29.82 -14.86 -0.71
CA GLN A 147 31.00 -14.96 0.17
C GLN A 147 30.78 -15.85 1.41
N GLN A 148 29.62 -16.50 1.56
CA GLN A 148 29.30 -17.48 2.61
C GLN A 148 29.30 -18.90 2.06
#